data_AF-A0A3P6FKL7-F1
#
_entry.id   AF-A0A3P6FKL7-F1
#
_cell.length_a   1.000
_cell.length_b   1.000
_cell.length_c   1.000
_cell.angle_alpha   90.00
_cell.angle_beta   90.00
_cell.angle_gamma   90.00
#
_symmetry.space_group_name_H-M   'P 1'
#
loop_
_entity.id
_entity.type
_entity.pdbx_description
1 polymer ?
#
loop_
_entity_poly.entity_id
_entity_poly.type
_entity_poly.pdbx_seq_one_letter_code
_entity_poly.pdbx_strand_id
1 'polypeptide(L)'
;VIKSYSEDDIHKSIKYNVWSSTSNGNKKLNTAYNEAAGDKSSCPVFLIFSVNTSGQFVGLAEMMAECWQQDKWVGCFPVKCHIVKDIPNSSLRHITLENNENKPVTNSRDTQEVRELFIFQQSFTASDKKATPKDKSKETSVIAEVAEEISQNGVAEVASTC
;
A
#
# COMPACT_ATOMS: atom_id res chain seq x y z
N VAL A 1 -7.97 8.78 -6.09
CA VAL A 1 -6.93 7.91 -6.69
C VAL A 1 -5.76 8.75 -7.13
N ILE A 2 -4.54 8.32 -6.83
CA ILE A 2 -3.29 8.90 -7.31
C ILE A 2 -2.65 7.95 -8.31
N LYS A 3 -2.30 8.45 -9.49
CA LYS A 3 -1.67 7.68 -10.56
C LYS A 3 -0.26 8.20 -10.81
N SER A 4 0.73 7.40 -10.43
CA SER A 4 2.14 7.70 -10.71
C SER A 4 2.62 7.01 -11.98
N TYR A 5 3.51 7.63 -12.74
CA TYR A 5 4.25 6.95 -13.81
C TYR A 5 5.54 6.28 -13.31
N SER A 6 5.88 6.50 -12.05
CA SER A 6 7.16 6.13 -11.45
C SER A 6 6.93 5.45 -10.11
N GLU A 7 7.42 4.22 -9.96
CA GLU A 7 7.45 3.52 -8.68
C GLU A 7 8.39 4.22 -7.70
N ASP A 8 9.49 4.80 -8.19
CA ASP A 8 10.42 5.58 -7.37
C ASP A 8 9.74 6.75 -6.67
N ASP A 9 8.73 7.37 -7.31
CA ASP A 9 7.99 8.47 -6.70
C ASP A 9 7.13 7.97 -5.53
N ILE A 10 6.58 6.75 -5.62
CA ILE A 10 5.87 6.10 -4.50
C ILE A 10 6.85 5.82 -3.35
N HIS A 11 8.02 5.26 -3.65
CA HIS A 11 9.04 5.00 -2.63
C HIS A 11 9.53 6.28 -1.95
N LYS A 12 9.77 7.35 -2.71
CA LYS A 12 10.13 8.67 -2.15
C LYS A 12 9.00 9.24 -1.30
N SER A 13 7.75 9.08 -1.73
CA SER A 13 6.58 9.54 -0.97
C SER A 13 6.49 8.87 0.40
N ILE A 14 6.66 7.56 0.45
CA ILE A 14 6.65 6.79 1.70
C ILE A 14 7.86 7.18 2.56
N LYS A 15 9.05 7.30 1.98
CA LYS A 15 10.28 7.60 2.71
C LYS A 15 10.29 9.01 3.32
N TYR A 16 9.78 9.99 2.58
CA TYR A 16 9.87 11.41 2.94
C TYR A 16 8.52 12.03 3.33
N ASN A 17 7.45 11.24 3.39
CA ASN A 17 6.10 11.69 3.78
C ASN A 17 5.62 12.89 2.97
N VAL A 18 5.87 12.90 1.66
CA VAL A 18 5.53 14.01 0.77
C VAL A 18 5.00 13.51 -0.57
N TRP A 19 3.96 14.18 -1.08
CA TRP A 19 3.48 13.92 -2.43
C TRP A 19 3.40 15.21 -3.26
N SER A 20 3.52 15.03 -4.57
CA SER A 20 3.27 16.07 -5.57
C SER A 20 2.55 15.42 -6.75
N SER A 21 1.44 16.01 -7.18
CA SER A 21 0.76 15.67 -8.43
C SER A 21 1.13 16.71 -9.51
N THR A 22 0.41 16.70 -10.62
CA THR A 22 0.43 17.76 -11.63
C THR A 22 -0.13 19.08 -11.07
N SER A 23 0.15 20.21 -11.71
CA SER A 23 -0.39 21.52 -11.29
C SER A 23 -1.92 21.52 -11.13
N ASN A 24 -2.65 20.86 -12.04
CA ASN A 24 -4.10 20.73 -11.94
C ASN A 24 -4.53 19.74 -10.85
N GLY A 25 -3.82 18.62 -10.72
CA GLY A 25 -4.10 17.64 -9.68
C GLY A 25 -3.90 18.20 -8.27
N ASN A 26 -2.81 18.93 -8.04
CA ASN A 26 -2.54 19.63 -6.79
C ASN A 26 -3.62 20.66 -6.45
N LYS A 27 -4.08 21.46 -7.43
CA LYS A 27 -5.20 22.40 -7.22
C LYS A 27 -6.45 21.66 -6.77
N LYS A 28 -6.80 20.56 -7.42
CA LYS A 28 -7.96 19.74 -7.07
C LYS A 28 -7.86 19.14 -5.66
N LEU A 29 -6.70 18.59 -5.31
CA LEU A 29 -6.44 18.03 -3.98
C LEU A 29 -6.47 19.11 -2.90
N ASN A 30 -5.93 20.29 -3.19
CA ASN A 30 -5.94 21.42 -2.27
C ASN A 30 -7.37 21.92 -2.00
N THR A 31 -8.20 22.02 -3.05
CA THR A 31 -9.63 22.34 -2.90
C THR A 31 -10.32 21.31 -2.01
N ALA A 32 -10.14 20.01 -2.29
CA ALA A 32 -10.75 18.96 -1.48
C ALA A 32 -10.29 18.99 -0.01
N TYR A 33 -9.00 19.26 0.26
CA TYR A 33 -8.47 19.39 1.62
C TYR A 33 -9.10 20.57 2.36
N ASN A 34 -9.20 21.73 1.71
CA ASN A 34 -9.77 22.93 2.32
C ASN A 34 -11.28 22.81 2.56
N GLU A 35 -12.01 22.16 1.66
CA GLU A 35 -13.44 21.83 1.86
C GLU A 35 -13.60 20.92 3.09
N ALA A 36 -12.78 19.87 3.20
CA ALA A 36 -12.82 18.96 4.34
C ALA A 36 -12.41 19.60 5.68
N ALA A 37 -11.56 20.63 5.65
CA ALA A 37 -11.14 21.39 6.82
C ALA A 37 -12.17 22.45 7.26
N GLY A 38 -13.00 22.95 6.33
CA GLY A 38 -14.05 23.94 6.61
C GLY A 38 -15.30 23.35 7.28
N ASP A 39 -15.50 22.04 7.18
CA ASP A 39 -16.64 21.34 7.78
C ASP A 39 -16.41 21.04 9.28
N LYS A 40 -17.47 21.17 10.09
CA LYS A 40 -17.45 20.91 11.54
C LYS A 40 -17.07 19.45 11.89
N SER A 41 -17.23 18.54 10.92
CA SER A 41 -16.67 17.20 10.94
C SER A 41 -15.45 17.18 10.02
N SER A 42 -14.25 17.31 10.60
CA SER A 42 -13.00 17.17 9.85
C SER A 42 -12.98 15.79 9.17
N CYS A 43 -13.17 15.79 7.86
CA CYS A 43 -13.14 14.57 7.05
C CYS A 43 -11.75 14.43 6.43
N PRO A 44 -10.92 13.46 6.83
CA PRO A 44 -9.58 13.32 6.29
C PRO A 44 -9.61 13.00 4.79
N VAL A 45 -8.68 13.59 4.02
CA VAL A 45 -8.51 13.31 2.59
C VAL A 45 -7.52 12.17 2.42
N PHE A 46 -7.98 11.07 1.85
CA PHE A 46 -7.15 9.91 1.59
C PHE A 46 -6.74 9.78 0.12
N LEU A 47 -5.53 9.28 -0.07
CA LEU A 47 -4.86 9.07 -1.34
C LEU A 47 -4.60 7.58 -1.51
N ILE A 48 -5.16 6.99 -2.56
CA ILE A 48 -4.93 5.59 -2.91
C ILE A 48 -3.99 5.55 -4.10
N PHE A 49 -2.79 5.01 -3.91
CA PHE A 49 -1.73 5.02 -4.90
C PHE A 49 -1.81 3.82 -5.84
N SER A 50 -1.57 4.07 -7.12
CA SER A 50 -1.36 3.03 -8.13
C SER A 50 -0.36 3.53 -9.16
N VAL A 51 0.63 2.71 -9.48
CA VAL A 51 1.57 2.99 -10.58
C VAL A 51 0.86 2.66 -11.91
N ASN A 52 1.00 3.53 -12.90
CA ASN A 52 0.45 3.32 -14.23
C ASN A 52 0.98 2.02 -14.82
N THR A 53 0.11 1.29 -15.54
CA THR A 53 0.42 -0.01 -16.15
C THR A 53 0.88 -1.13 -15.20
N SER A 54 0.95 -0.91 -13.87
CA SER A 54 1.33 -1.95 -12.89
C SER A 54 0.28 -3.04 -12.70
N GLY A 55 -0.99 -2.74 -13.00
CA GLY A 55 -2.09 -3.68 -12.75
C GLY A 55 -2.49 -3.81 -11.27
N GLN A 56 -1.99 -2.94 -10.39
CA GLN A 56 -2.29 -2.97 -8.95
C GLN A 56 -2.38 -1.59 -8.30
N PHE A 57 -3.00 -1.53 -7.13
CA PHE A 57 -2.87 -0.45 -6.17
C PHE A 57 -1.82 -0.84 -5.13
N VAL A 58 -1.05 0.13 -4.64
CA VAL A 58 0.17 -0.14 -3.86
C VAL A 58 0.15 0.47 -2.46
N GLY A 59 -0.79 1.36 -2.16
CA GLY A 59 -0.89 1.92 -0.82
C GLY A 59 -2.00 2.93 -0.61
N LEU A 60 -2.14 3.30 0.66
CA LEU A 60 -3.07 4.29 1.17
C LEU A 60 -2.30 5.29 2.04
N ALA A 61 -2.48 6.59 1.78
CA ALA A 61 -1.99 7.65 2.64
C ALA A 61 -3.07 8.70 2.90
N GLU A 62 -2.85 9.53 3.91
CA GLU A 62 -3.67 10.68 4.25
C GLU A 62 -2.92 11.96 3.89
N MET A 63 -3.61 12.93 3.30
CA MET A 63 -3.07 14.28 3.08
C MET A 63 -3.13 15.06 4.40
N MET A 64 -1.98 15.58 4.84
CA MET A 64 -1.82 16.14 6.18
C MET A 64 -1.86 17.68 6.24
N ALA A 65 -1.70 18.35 5.09
CA ALA A 65 -1.77 19.80 4.99
C ALA A 65 -2.07 20.22 3.54
N GLU A 66 -2.39 21.51 3.39
CA GLU A 66 -2.57 22.16 2.09
C GLU A 66 -1.32 22.06 1.20
N CYS A 67 -1.54 22.09 -0.11
CA CYS A 67 -0.49 22.09 -1.10
C CYS A 67 0.04 23.50 -1.33
N TRP A 68 1.30 23.73 -0.96
CA TRP A 68 2.00 24.98 -1.24
C TRP A 68 2.39 25.03 -2.71
N GLN A 69 1.54 25.64 -3.53
CA GLN A 69 1.78 25.81 -4.96
C GLN A 69 1.66 27.28 -5.37
N GLN A 70 2.65 27.78 -6.12
CA GLN A 70 2.64 29.13 -6.69
C GLN A 70 2.94 29.04 -8.18
N ASP A 71 2.08 29.60 -9.03
CA ASP A 71 2.14 29.68 -10.51
C ASP A 71 3.13 28.75 -11.24
N LYS A 72 4.44 29.06 -11.17
CA LYS A 72 5.52 28.38 -11.91
C LYS A 72 6.09 27.13 -11.22
N TRP A 73 5.86 26.97 -9.93
CA TRP A 73 6.39 25.87 -9.12
C TRP A 73 5.33 24.79 -8.95
N VAL A 74 5.69 23.55 -9.27
CA VAL A 74 4.87 22.39 -8.91
C VAL A 74 4.99 22.22 -7.40
N GLY A 75 3.90 22.47 -6.69
CA GLY A 75 3.84 22.39 -5.24
C GLY A 75 3.87 20.94 -4.73
N CYS A 76 4.13 20.77 -3.45
CA CYS A 76 4.02 19.49 -2.76
C CYS A 76 3.27 19.67 -1.44
N PHE A 77 2.83 18.55 -0.87
CA PHE A 77 2.15 18.53 0.42
C PHE A 77 2.54 17.30 1.23
N PRO A 78 2.52 17.41 2.57
CA PRO A 78 2.84 16.31 3.44
C PRO A 78 1.74 15.24 3.39
N VAL A 79 2.16 13.98 3.46
CA VAL A 79 1.28 12.83 3.53
C VAL A 79 1.70 11.90 4.65
N LYS A 80 0.73 11.20 5.26
CA LYS A 80 1.00 10.11 6.21
C LYS A 80 0.59 8.79 5.59
N CYS A 81 1.57 7.94 5.29
CA CYS A 81 1.29 6.60 4.80
C CYS A 81 0.67 5.74 5.92
N HIS A 82 -0.46 5.10 5.61
CA HIS A 82 -1.14 4.19 6.54
C HIS A 82 -0.91 2.73 6.15
N ILE A 83 -0.90 2.43 4.84
CA ILE A 83 -0.79 1.07 4.33
C ILE A 83 0.10 1.06 3.09
N VAL A 84 1.06 0.14 3.06
CA VAL A 84 1.87 -0.20 1.88
C VAL A 84 1.60 -1.66 1.58
N LYS A 85 0.82 -1.93 0.54
CA LYS A 85 0.38 -3.27 0.17
C LYS A 85 -0.08 -3.31 -1.27
N ASP A 86 0.37 -4.32 -1.99
CA ASP A 86 -0.06 -4.59 -3.35
C ASP A 86 -1.44 -5.25 -3.37
N ILE A 87 -2.39 -4.61 -4.04
CA ILE A 87 -3.72 -5.13 -4.32
C ILE A 87 -3.91 -5.21 -5.83
N PRO A 88 -4.01 -6.43 -6.39
CA PRO A 88 -4.28 -6.62 -7.81
C PRO A 88 -5.58 -5.95 -8.26
N ASN A 89 -5.59 -5.40 -9.46
CA ASN A 89 -6.78 -4.79 -10.05
C ASN A 89 -7.94 -5.78 -10.17
N SER A 90 -7.67 -7.08 -10.34
CA SER A 90 -8.71 -8.12 -10.37
C SER A 90 -9.58 -8.11 -9.11
N SER A 91 -9.01 -7.78 -7.95
CA SER A 91 -9.73 -7.68 -6.67
C SER A 91 -10.63 -6.44 -6.60
N LEU A 92 -10.35 -5.39 -7.36
CA LEU A 92 -11.03 -4.09 -7.26
C LEU A 92 -11.85 -3.71 -8.51
N ARG A 93 -11.73 -4.46 -9.60
CA ARG A 93 -12.39 -4.16 -10.89
C ARG A 93 -13.92 -4.15 -10.82
N HIS A 94 -14.51 -4.82 -9.84
CA HIS A 94 -15.95 -4.85 -9.62
C HIS A 94 -16.50 -3.52 -9.04
N ILE A 95 -15.63 -2.67 -8.52
CA ILE A 95 -16.00 -1.37 -7.96
C ILE A 95 -16.09 -0.36 -9.11
N THR A 96 -17.29 0.10 -9.41
CA THR A 96 -17.55 1.09 -10.47
C THR A 96 -17.76 2.48 -9.88
N LEU A 97 -17.36 3.51 -10.63
CA LEU A 97 -17.46 4.90 -10.19
C LEU A 97 -18.53 5.65 -10.99
N GLU A 98 -19.64 6.02 -10.35
CA GLU A 98 -20.72 6.78 -11.00
C GLU A 98 -20.23 8.13 -11.55
N ASN A 99 -19.33 8.80 -10.82
CA ASN A 99 -18.69 10.05 -11.23
C ASN A 99 -17.59 9.89 -12.30
N ASN A 100 -17.46 8.70 -12.88
CA ASN A 100 -16.51 8.38 -13.95
C ASN A 100 -17.14 7.43 -14.99
N GLU A 101 -18.36 7.73 -15.44
CA GLU A 101 -19.08 6.97 -16.47
C GLU A 101 -19.28 5.48 -16.11
N ASN A 102 -19.44 5.17 -14.81
CA ASN A 102 -19.50 3.80 -14.29
C ASN A 102 -18.31 2.92 -14.67
N LYS A 103 -17.17 3.53 -15.03
CA LYS A 103 -15.93 2.80 -15.28
C LYS A 103 -15.43 2.19 -13.97
N PRO A 104 -14.77 1.02 -14.03
CA PRO A 104 -14.08 0.44 -12.88
C PRO A 104 -13.11 1.45 -12.26
N VAL A 105 -12.97 1.42 -10.94
CA VAL A 105 -12.02 2.29 -10.21
C VAL A 105 -10.57 2.07 -10.66
N THR A 106 -10.25 0.88 -11.16
CA THR A 106 -8.95 0.54 -11.77
C THR A 106 -8.63 1.38 -13.02
N ASN A 107 -9.64 1.99 -13.64
CA ASN A 107 -9.53 2.82 -14.84
C ASN A 107 -9.51 4.33 -14.50
N SER A 108 -9.37 4.67 -13.22
CA SER A 108 -9.25 6.04 -12.75
C SER A 108 -8.02 6.74 -13.31
N ARG A 109 -8.16 8.02 -13.64
CA ARG A 109 -7.03 8.92 -13.90
C ARG A 109 -6.48 9.49 -12.59
N ASP A 110 -5.34 10.18 -12.69
CA ASP A 110 -4.77 10.88 -11.56
C ASP A 110 -5.78 11.86 -10.96
N THR A 111 -5.85 11.90 -9.63
CA THR A 111 -6.81 12.69 -8.83
C THR A 111 -8.30 12.38 -9.06
N GLN A 112 -8.65 11.21 -9.58
CA GLN A 112 -10.05 10.76 -9.62
C GLN A 112 -10.61 10.65 -8.20
N GLU A 113 -11.76 11.28 -7.96
CA GLU A 113 -12.44 11.23 -6.66
C GLU A 113 -13.22 9.91 -6.53
N VAL A 114 -13.17 9.32 -5.33
CA VAL A 114 -13.88 8.09 -4.98
C VAL A 114 -14.61 8.33 -3.67
N ARG A 115 -15.93 8.16 -3.67
CA ARG A 115 -16.78 8.41 -2.49
C ARG A 115 -16.81 7.25 -1.51
N GLU A 116 -16.49 6.04 -1.96
CA GLU A 116 -16.61 4.80 -1.19
C GLU A 116 -15.24 4.29 -0.69
N LEU A 117 -14.53 5.12 0.08
CA LEU A 117 -13.19 4.75 0.59
C LEU A 117 -13.21 3.50 1.49
N PHE A 118 -14.32 3.25 2.19
CA PHE A 118 -14.47 2.10 3.07
C PHE A 118 -14.19 0.77 2.36
N ILE A 119 -14.53 0.65 1.07
CA ILE A 119 -14.27 -0.55 0.27
C ILE A 119 -12.76 -0.79 0.09
N PHE A 120 -12.00 0.29 -0.09
CA PHE A 120 -10.55 0.21 -0.16
C PHE A 120 -9.96 -0.19 1.18
N GLN A 121 -10.35 0.46 2.28
CA GLN A 121 -9.87 0.08 3.61
C GLN A 121 -10.14 -1.40 3.91
N GLN A 122 -11.31 -1.93 3.57
CA GLN A 122 -11.58 -3.36 3.70
C GLN A 122 -10.68 -4.22 2.82
N SER A 123 -10.44 -3.82 1.56
CA SER A 123 -9.54 -4.56 0.66
C SER A 123 -8.08 -4.54 1.13
N PHE A 124 -7.62 -3.42 1.68
CA PHE A 124 -6.27 -3.27 2.23
C PHE A 124 -6.08 -4.05 3.54
N THR A 125 -7.10 -4.09 4.41
CA THR A 125 -7.08 -4.85 5.68
C THR A 125 -7.41 -6.33 5.50
N ALA A 126 -8.07 -6.72 4.41
CA ALA A 126 -8.26 -8.11 4.03
C ALA A 126 -6.94 -8.70 3.51
N SER A 127 -6.16 -9.29 4.41
CA SER A 127 -5.15 -10.38 4.26
C SER A 127 -4.05 -10.09 5.28
N ASP A 128 -4.09 -10.71 6.46
CA ASP A 128 -3.48 -12.01 6.78
C ASP A 128 -4.42 -13.25 6.94
N LYS A 129 -5.35 -13.55 6.02
CA LYS A 129 -6.18 -14.78 6.10
C LYS A 129 -6.03 -15.77 4.95
N LYS A 130 -4.91 -15.74 4.23
CA LYS A 130 -4.57 -16.81 3.28
C LYS A 130 -3.12 -17.27 3.44
N ALA A 131 -2.77 -17.71 4.66
CA ALA A 131 -1.81 -18.79 4.79
C ALA A 131 -2.51 -20.07 4.35
N THR A 132 -2.17 -20.59 3.17
CA THR A 132 -2.37 -22.00 2.86
C THR A 132 -1.67 -22.83 3.95
N PRO A 133 -2.25 -23.94 4.45
CA PRO A 133 -1.52 -24.84 5.32
C PRO A 133 -0.27 -25.31 4.57
N LYS A 134 0.93 -24.92 5.03
CA LYS A 134 2.14 -25.64 4.65
C LYS A 134 1.96 -27.05 5.19
N ASP A 135 1.95 -27.99 4.26
CA ASP A 135 1.83 -29.42 4.48
C ASP A 135 2.86 -29.86 5.55
N LYS A 136 2.38 -30.14 6.77
CA LYS A 136 3.19 -30.59 7.92
C LYS A 136 3.78 -32.00 7.72
N SER A 137 3.58 -32.62 6.55
CA SER A 137 4.04 -33.98 6.26
C SER A 137 5.52 -34.08 5.86
N LYS A 138 6.21 -32.97 5.54
CA LYS A 138 7.63 -33.00 5.12
C LYS A 138 8.63 -32.56 6.19
N GLU A 139 8.19 -31.84 7.23
CA GLU A 139 9.10 -31.36 8.29
C GLU A 139 9.46 -32.47 9.29
N THR A 140 8.59 -33.46 9.46
CA THR A 140 8.84 -34.64 10.31
C THR A 140 9.90 -35.59 9.73
N SER A 141 10.07 -35.63 8.40
CA SER A 141 11.05 -36.54 7.76
C SER A 141 12.49 -36.06 7.93
N VAL A 142 12.71 -34.74 7.87
CA VAL A 142 14.07 -34.15 7.94
C VAL A 142 14.62 -34.22 9.37
N ILE A 143 13.76 -34.05 10.37
CA ILE A 143 14.18 -34.11 11.79
C ILE A 143 14.52 -35.57 12.20
N ALA A 144 13.83 -36.56 11.65
CA ALA A 144 14.12 -37.97 11.93
C ALA A 144 15.46 -38.42 11.31
N GLU A 145 15.79 -37.95 10.09
CA GLU A 145 17.03 -38.29 9.39
C GLU A 145 18.27 -37.66 10.07
N VAL A 146 18.14 -36.41 10.56
CA VAL A 146 19.22 -35.72 11.29
C VAL A 146 19.47 -36.32 12.68
N ALA A 147 18.43 -36.86 13.34
CA ALA A 147 18.58 -37.51 14.65
C ALA A 147 19.32 -38.86 14.58
N GLU A 148 19.18 -39.59 13.47
CA GLU A 148 19.92 -40.86 13.26
C GLU A 148 21.41 -40.62 12.99
N GLU A 149 21.79 -39.55 12.28
CA GLU A 149 23.20 -39.19 12.06
C GLU A 149 23.91 -38.73 13.35
N ILE A 150 23.20 -38.03 14.25
CA ILE A 150 23.79 -37.54 15.50
C ILE A 150 24.05 -38.69 16.50
N SER A 151 23.23 -39.74 16.47
CA SER A 151 23.41 -40.92 17.32
C SER A 151 24.61 -41.78 16.90
N GLN A 152 24.94 -41.81 15.60
CA GLN A 152 26.04 -42.65 15.09
C GLN A 152 27.43 -41.97 15.17
N ASN A 153 27.50 -40.64 15.24
CA ASN A 153 28.77 -39.90 15.22
C ASN A 153 29.22 -39.34 16.59
N GLY A 154 28.48 -39.63 17.67
CA GLY A 154 28.70 -39.04 19.00
C GLY A 154 29.58 -39.84 19.98
N VAL A 155 30.69 -40.45 19.54
CA VAL A 155 31.68 -41.07 20.46
C VAL A 155 33.11 -40.67 20.11
N ALA A 156 33.51 -39.49 20.60
CA ALA A 156 34.87 -39.00 20.88
C ALA A 156 34.67 -37.48 21.06
N GLU A 157 35.03 -36.77 22.13
CA GLU A 157 36.17 -36.86 23.00
C GLU A 157 35.97 -35.67 23.97
N VAL A 158 36.03 -35.88 25.30
CA VAL A 158 36.70 -34.99 26.28
C VAL A 158 36.45 -35.53 27.68
N ALA A 159 37.34 -36.42 28.11
CA ALA A 159 37.58 -36.72 29.52
C ALA A 159 39.08 -36.49 29.80
N SER A 160 39.38 -35.91 30.96
CA SER A 160 40.72 -35.66 31.49
C SER A 160 41.45 -34.47 30.84
N THR A 161 41.87 -33.45 31.59
CA THR A 161 42.95 -33.60 32.57
C THR A 161 42.90 -32.47 33.60
N CYS A 162 43.39 -32.80 34.80
CA CYS A 162 43.76 -31.92 35.91
C CYS A 162 44.59 -30.69 35.53
#